data_AF-A5CYR9-F1
#
_entry.id   AF-A5CYR9-F1
#
_cell.length_a   1.000
_cell.length_b   1.000
_cell.length_c   1.000
_cell.angle_alpha   90.00
_cell.angle_beta   90.00
_cell.angle_gamma   90.00
#
_symmetry.space_group_name_H-M   'P 1'
#
loop_
_entity.id
_entity.type
_entity.pdbx_description
1 polymer ?
#
loop_
_entity_poly.entity_id
_entity_poly.type
_entity_poly.pdbx_seq_one_letter_code
_entity_poly.pdbx_strand_id
1 'polypeptide(L)'
;MGDYRGVGEAGFILLGNISEDNMNENVNMFRELPAIFHESALIDRFHGFIKGWHVPRIRENMKAEGWGLNVEYFSEILHELRREISYRAVVDELLIVPKGADTRDTEAIKRLCTGFLKLLFPHAVSMSNLGVNEFMEYCLNPACLMRATIRKQLHLMDSEYSEGMPEIKCALI
;
A
#
# COMPACT_ATOMS: atom_id res chain seq x y z
N MET A 1 4.60 -5.66 -35.65
CA MET A 1 5.44 -6.22 -34.58
C MET A 1 5.14 -5.41 -33.32
N GLY A 2 4.24 -5.84 -32.43
CA GLY A 2 3.89 -4.98 -31.28
C GLY A 2 2.67 -5.38 -30.46
N ASP A 3 2.38 -6.68 -30.32
CA ASP A 3 1.26 -7.12 -29.48
C ASP A 3 1.69 -8.17 -28.44
N TYR A 4 2.89 -7.98 -27.87
CA TYR A 4 3.30 -8.75 -26.70
C TYR A 4 2.86 -8.01 -25.44
N ARG A 5 1.72 -8.42 -24.89
CA ARG A 5 1.29 -8.04 -23.54
C ARG A 5 2.00 -8.93 -22.53
N GLY A 6 3.17 -8.50 -22.06
CA GLY A 6 3.83 -9.12 -20.91
C GLY A 6 3.07 -8.76 -19.64
N VAL A 7 2.36 -9.71 -19.04
CA VAL A 7 1.78 -9.54 -17.70
C VAL A 7 2.88 -9.88 -16.70
N GLY A 8 3.33 -8.89 -15.93
CA GLY A 8 4.30 -9.09 -14.85
C GLY A 8 3.60 -9.51 -13.57
N GLU A 9 3.94 -10.67 -13.03
CA GLU A 9 3.41 -11.14 -11.73
C GLU A 9 4.25 -10.67 -10.53
N ALA A 10 5.29 -9.88 -10.74
CA ALA A 10 6.19 -9.39 -9.70
C ALA A 10 5.79 -8.00 -9.17
N GLY A 11 6.21 -7.69 -7.94
CA GLY A 11 6.11 -6.34 -7.36
C GLY A 11 7.51 -5.79 -7.09
N PHE A 12 7.62 -4.46 -6.99
CA PHE A 12 8.86 -3.78 -6.59
C PHE A 12 8.70 -3.21 -5.19
N ILE A 13 9.74 -3.40 -4.36
CA ILE A 13 9.89 -2.76 -3.06
C ILE A 13 11.23 -2.02 -3.09
N LEU A 14 11.21 -0.77 -2.69
CA LEU A 14 12.41 0.07 -2.61
C LEU A 14 12.67 0.44 -1.17
N LEU A 15 13.92 0.27 -0.76
CA LEU A 15 14.41 0.71 0.54
C LEU A 15 15.36 1.87 0.27
N GLY A 16 14.85 3.09 0.43
CA GLY A 16 15.63 4.31 0.30
C GLY A 16 16.07 4.82 1.67
N ASN A 17 17.32 5.21 1.78
CA ASN A 17 17.78 6.04 2.89
C ASN A 17 17.78 7.48 2.41
N ILE A 18 17.09 8.35 3.15
CA ILE A 18 17.09 9.79 2.92
C ILE A 18 17.75 10.48 4.12
N SER A 19 18.44 11.59 3.88
CA SER A 19 18.98 12.41 4.97
C SER A 19 17.88 12.93 5.90
N GLU A 20 18.22 13.15 7.17
CA GLU A 20 17.25 13.59 8.21
C GLU A 20 16.57 14.91 7.83
N ASP A 21 17.31 15.84 7.22
CA ASP A 21 16.78 17.11 6.73
C ASP A 21 15.69 16.94 5.66
N ASN A 22 15.73 15.82 4.93
CA ASN A 22 14.77 15.46 3.89
C ASN A 22 13.68 14.49 4.36
N MET A 23 13.65 14.10 5.65
CA MET A 23 12.55 13.31 6.26
C MET A 23 11.31 14.18 6.52
N ASN A 24 10.86 14.91 5.49
CA ASN A 24 9.76 15.84 5.56
C ASN A 24 8.88 15.68 4.32
N GLU A 25 7.61 15.39 4.52
CA GLU A 25 6.69 15.18 3.39
C GLU A 25 6.42 16.45 2.58
N ASN A 26 6.79 17.62 3.08
CA ASN A 26 6.67 18.89 2.38
C ASN A 26 7.86 19.19 1.46
N VAL A 27 8.89 18.32 1.45
CA VAL A 27 9.99 18.40 0.49
C VAL A 27 9.98 17.17 -0.42
N ASN A 28 10.63 17.28 -1.56
CA ASN A 28 10.78 16.17 -2.49
C ASN A 28 11.79 15.15 -1.93
N MET A 29 11.28 14.08 -1.35
CA MET A 29 12.05 12.97 -0.76
C MET A 29 12.73 12.08 -1.82
N PHE A 30 12.25 12.11 -3.07
CA PHE A 30 12.81 11.32 -4.17
C PHE A 30 14.08 11.93 -4.76
N ARG A 31 14.43 13.17 -4.42
CA ARG A 31 15.58 13.91 -4.94
C ARG A 31 16.94 13.25 -4.69
N GLU A 32 17.06 12.51 -3.59
CA GLU A 32 18.31 11.81 -3.23
C GLU A 32 18.40 10.42 -3.87
N LEU A 33 17.31 9.92 -4.46
CA LEU A 33 17.28 8.62 -5.10
C LEU A 33 17.90 8.70 -6.51
N PRO A 34 18.27 7.55 -7.12
CA PRO A 34 18.77 7.52 -8.49
C PRO A 34 17.83 8.22 -9.48
N ALA A 35 18.39 8.81 -10.54
CA ALA A 35 17.68 9.67 -11.50
C ALA A 35 16.39 9.06 -12.10
N ILE A 36 16.30 7.73 -12.19
CA ILE A 36 15.09 7.02 -12.62
C ILE A 36 13.85 7.35 -11.75
N PHE A 37 14.04 7.67 -10.46
CA PHE A 37 12.98 8.04 -9.53
C PHE A 37 12.58 9.52 -9.60
N HIS A 38 13.24 10.31 -10.46
CA HIS A 38 12.85 11.69 -10.71
C HIS A 38 11.75 11.80 -11.78
N GLU A 39 11.37 10.66 -12.40
CA GLU A 39 10.26 10.59 -13.35
C GLU A 39 8.91 10.46 -12.61
N SER A 40 8.08 11.51 -12.65
CA SER A 40 6.74 11.53 -12.03
C SER A 40 5.86 10.38 -12.52
N ALA A 41 5.93 10.04 -13.82
CA ALA A 41 5.20 8.93 -14.41
C ALA A 41 5.57 7.54 -13.83
N LEU A 42 6.79 7.38 -13.31
CA LEU A 42 7.20 6.17 -12.61
C LEU A 42 6.66 6.17 -11.17
N ILE A 43 6.84 7.28 -10.45
CA ILE A 43 6.39 7.41 -9.06
C ILE A 43 4.88 7.22 -8.93
N ASP A 44 4.10 7.67 -9.92
CA ASP A 44 2.65 7.50 -9.92
C ASP A 44 2.22 6.03 -9.93
N ARG A 45 3.07 5.10 -10.40
CA ARG A 45 2.78 3.66 -10.38
C ARG A 45 3.01 2.99 -9.02
N PHE A 46 3.58 3.68 -8.03
CA PHE A 46 3.78 3.13 -6.69
C PHE A 46 2.48 3.19 -5.87
N HIS A 47 2.04 2.07 -5.32
CA HIS A 47 0.78 2.06 -4.57
C HIS A 47 0.88 2.80 -3.23
N GLY A 48 2.03 2.78 -2.57
CA GLY A 48 2.17 3.39 -1.26
C GLY A 48 3.60 3.63 -0.84
N PHE A 49 3.75 4.54 0.10
CA PHE A 49 5.04 4.91 0.71
C PHE A 49 4.98 4.67 2.21
N ILE A 50 5.97 3.94 2.75
CA ILE A 50 6.13 3.73 4.19
C ILE A 50 7.22 4.67 4.69
N LYS A 51 6.86 5.55 5.63
CA LYS A 51 7.79 6.47 6.29
C LYS A 51 8.62 5.70 7.30
N GLY A 52 9.89 5.43 6.96
CA GLY A 52 10.78 4.64 7.82
C GLY A 52 10.96 5.20 9.23
N TRP A 53 10.87 6.52 9.41
CA TRP A 53 11.01 7.16 10.74
C TRP A 53 9.81 6.96 11.68
N HIS A 54 8.67 6.45 11.19
CA HIS A 54 7.59 5.99 12.07
C HIS A 54 7.83 4.56 12.58
N VAL A 55 8.77 3.82 11.98
CA VAL A 55 9.08 2.46 12.39
C VAL A 55 10.03 2.53 13.59
N PRO A 56 9.63 2.03 14.77
CA PRO A 56 10.50 2.06 15.93
C PRO A 56 11.74 1.20 15.69
N ARG A 57 12.88 1.65 16.21
CA ARG A 57 14.09 0.82 16.23
C ARG A 57 13.81 -0.44 17.04
N ILE A 58 14.07 -1.61 16.46
CA ILE A 58 13.92 -2.91 17.13
C ILE A 58 14.81 -2.91 18.38
N ARG A 59 14.20 -3.21 19.53
CA ARG A 59 14.87 -3.35 20.83
C ARG A 59 14.84 -4.82 21.24
N GLU A 60 15.74 -5.22 22.15
CA GLU A 60 15.83 -6.59 22.65
C GLU A 60 14.50 -7.10 23.22
N ASN A 61 13.74 -6.23 23.91
CA ASN A 61 12.42 -6.56 24.45
C ASN A 61 11.29 -6.67 23.41
N MET A 62 11.59 -6.43 22.13
CA MET A 62 10.65 -6.65 21.02
C MET A 62 10.84 -8.02 20.35
N LYS A 63 11.86 -8.79 20.76
CA LYS A 63 12.05 -10.15 20.26
C LYS A 63 10.89 -11.01 20.78
N ALA A 64 10.21 -11.68 19.85
CA ALA A 64 9.18 -12.64 20.21
C ALA A 64 9.85 -13.87 20.82
N GLU A 65 9.34 -14.34 21.96
CA GLU A 65 9.72 -15.60 22.59
C GLU A 65 8.66 -16.65 22.30
N GLY A 66 9.05 -17.78 21.67
CA GLY A 66 8.13 -18.89 21.41
C GLY A 66 8.32 -19.55 20.06
N TRP A 67 7.30 -20.30 19.64
CA TRP A 67 7.27 -21.00 18.37
C TRP A 67 7.04 -20.01 17.21
N GLY A 68 7.96 -19.99 16.26
CA GLY A 68 7.83 -19.25 15.01
C GLY A 68 7.52 -20.16 13.85
N LEU A 69 6.93 -19.60 12.80
CA LEU A 69 6.87 -20.26 11.50
C LEU A 69 8.25 -20.20 10.84
N ASN A 70 8.67 -21.31 10.26
CA ASN A 70 9.83 -21.33 9.38
C ASN A 70 9.59 -20.37 8.19
N VAL A 71 10.63 -19.64 7.78
CA VAL A 71 10.50 -18.56 6.78
C VAL A 71 10.14 -19.08 5.40
N GLU A 72 10.65 -20.25 5.01
CA GLU A 72 10.28 -20.91 3.75
C GLU A 72 8.81 -21.33 3.78
N TYR A 73 8.35 -21.93 4.89
CA TYR A 73 6.95 -22.29 5.05
C TYR A 73 6.02 -21.08 5.03
N PHE A 74 6.39 -19.98 5.71
CA PHE A 74 5.62 -18.74 5.67
C PHE A 74 5.59 -18.13 4.27
N SER A 75 6.68 -18.22 3.52
CA SER A 75 6.75 -17.74 2.13
C SER A 75 5.80 -18.49 1.21
N GLU A 76 5.66 -19.80 1.38
CA GLU A 76 4.68 -20.61 0.63
C GLU A 76 3.24 -20.19 0.98
N ILE A 77 2.94 -19.93 2.25
CA ILE A 77 1.63 -19.39 2.66
C ILE A 77 1.35 -18.05 1.94
N LEU A 78 2.32 -17.13 1.94
CA LEU A 78 2.17 -15.85 1.23
C LEU A 78 2.00 -16.03 -0.28
N HIS A 79 2.66 -17.02 -0.87
CA HIS A 79 2.51 -17.35 -2.29
C HIS A 79 1.09 -17.82 -2.61
N GLU A 80 0.54 -18.74 -1.82
CA GLU A 80 -0.84 -19.21 -2.00
C GLU A 80 -1.87 -18.11 -1.72
N LEU A 81 -1.66 -17.29 -0.67
CA LEU A 81 -2.49 -16.13 -0.40
C LEU A 81 -2.50 -15.13 -1.57
N ARG A 82 -1.46 -15.07 -2.41
CA ARG A 82 -1.44 -14.20 -3.60
C ARG A 82 -2.57 -14.54 -4.57
N ARG A 83 -2.87 -15.84 -4.73
CA ARG A 83 -3.89 -16.36 -5.65
C ARG A 83 -5.30 -16.23 -5.09
N GLU A 84 -5.44 -15.97 -3.79
CA GLU A 84 -6.73 -15.95 -3.14
C GLU A 84 -7.51 -14.65 -3.45
N ILE A 85 -8.63 -14.83 -4.15
CA ILE A 85 -9.46 -13.75 -4.73
C ILE A 85 -10.50 -13.24 -3.73
N SER A 86 -10.93 -14.07 -2.77
CA SER A 86 -11.98 -13.72 -1.78
C SER A 86 -11.69 -12.40 -1.05
N TYR A 87 -10.44 -12.19 -0.60
CA TYR A 87 -10.04 -10.92 0.04
C TYR A 87 -10.26 -9.69 -0.84
N ARG A 88 -10.02 -9.81 -2.16
CA ARG A 88 -10.25 -8.70 -3.09
C ARG A 88 -11.75 -8.43 -3.23
N ALA A 89 -12.56 -9.48 -3.30
CA ALA A 89 -14.02 -9.35 -3.34
C ALA A 89 -14.55 -8.66 -2.07
N VAL A 90 -14.06 -9.03 -0.88
CA VAL A 90 -14.41 -8.37 0.39
C VAL A 90 -14.07 -6.89 0.37
N VAL A 91 -12.86 -6.52 -0.09
CA VAL A 91 -12.47 -5.11 -0.21
C VAL A 91 -13.35 -4.36 -1.20
N ASP A 92 -13.67 -4.96 -2.35
CA ASP A 92 -14.52 -4.35 -3.36
C ASP A 92 -15.96 -4.15 -2.87
N GLU A 93 -16.47 -5.02 -2.00
CA GLU A 93 -17.79 -4.92 -1.38
C GLU A 93 -17.81 -3.87 -0.26
N LEU A 94 -16.75 -3.80 0.55
CA LEU A 94 -16.64 -2.85 1.66
C LEU A 94 -16.43 -1.40 1.20
N LEU A 95 -15.72 -1.17 0.09
CA LEU A 95 -15.33 0.18 -0.32
C LEU A 95 -16.35 0.84 -1.25
N ILE A 96 -16.86 2.00 -0.83
CA ILE A 96 -17.63 2.93 -1.66
C ILE A 96 -16.66 3.90 -2.31
N VAL A 97 -16.50 3.78 -3.64
CA VAL A 97 -15.62 4.61 -4.45
C VAL A 97 -16.44 5.69 -5.20
N PRO A 98 -16.07 6.98 -5.12
CA PRO A 98 -16.71 8.04 -5.89
C PRO A 98 -16.59 7.81 -7.41
N LYS A 99 -17.63 8.16 -8.19
CA LYS A 99 -17.63 7.95 -9.66
C LYS A 99 -16.49 8.64 -10.42
N GLY A 100 -16.00 9.77 -9.90
CA GLY A 100 -14.90 10.53 -10.49
C GLY A 100 -13.54 10.25 -9.87
N ALA A 101 -13.40 9.20 -9.06
CA ALA A 101 -12.13 8.86 -8.43
C ALA A 101 -11.10 8.43 -9.47
N ASP A 102 -9.86 8.87 -9.28
CA ASP A 102 -8.75 8.41 -10.11
C ASP A 102 -8.59 6.89 -10.00
N THR A 103 -8.48 6.23 -11.15
CA THR A 103 -8.45 4.76 -11.21
C THR A 103 -7.16 4.19 -10.60
N ARG A 104 -6.04 4.90 -10.72
CA ARG A 104 -4.74 4.45 -10.20
C ARG A 104 -4.67 4.60 -8.69
N ASP A 105 -5.19 5.71 -8.15
CA ASP A 105 -5.32 5.91 -6.70
C ASP A 105 -6.26 4.88 -6.08
N THR A 106 -7.42 4.64 -6.73
CA THR A 106 -8.40 3.66 -6.27
C THR A 106 -7.81 2.26 -6.26
N GLU A 107 -7.14 1.85 -7.34
CA GLU A 107 -6.53 0.52 -7.43
C GLU A 107 -5.38 0.35 -6.41
N ALA A 108 -4.56 1.39 -6.22
CA ALA A 108 -3.51 1.38 -5.21
C ALA A 108 -4.06 1.13 -3.80
N ILE A 109 -5.11 1.86 -3.41
CA ILE A 109 -5.77 1.68 -2.11
C ILE A 109 -6.37 0.29 -2.00
N LYS A 110 -7.12 -0.18 -3.01
CA LYS A 110 -7.72 -1.52 -2.99
C LYS A 110 -6.68 -2.63 -2.84
N ARG A 111 -5.55 -2.53 -3.54
CA ARG A 111 -4.46 -3.52 -3.45
C ARG A 111 -3.78 -3.49 -2.08
N LEU A 112 -3.55 -2.30 -1.51
CA LEU A 112 -3.01 -2.16 -0.16
C LEU A 112 -3.97 -2.75 0.89
N CYS A 113 -5.26 -2.40 0.85
CA CYS A 113 -6.28 -2.98 1.72
C CYS A 113 -6.33 -4.50 1.60
N THR A 114 -6.29 -5.05 0.38
CA THR A 114 -6.29 -6.50 0.14
C THR A 114 -5.05 -7.16 0.78
N GLY A 115 -3.89 -6.53 0.68
CA GLY A 115 -2.65 -7.00 1.32
C GLY A 115 -2.73 -6.98 2.84
N PHE A 116 -3.22 -5.87 3.42
CA PHE A 116 -3.43 -5.79 4.87
C PHE A 116 -4.43 -6.82 5.37
N LEU A 117 -5.51 -7.05 4.64
CA LEU A 117 -6.52 -8.04 5.01
C LEU A 117 -5.91 -9.46 5.08
N LYS A 118 -5.11 -9.84 4.07
CA LYS A 118 -4.40 -11.12 4.04
C LYS A 118 -3.45 -11.31 5.23
N LEU A 119 -2.75 -10.25 5.63
CA LEU A 119 -1.73 -10.31 6.68
C LEU A 119 -2.32 -10.22 8.09
N LEU A 120 -3.30 -9.34 8.31
CA LEU A 120 -3.82 -9.01 9.63
C LEU A 120 -5.11 -9.78 9.96
N PHE A 121 -5.91 -10.11 8.94
CA PHE A 121 -7.20 -10.77 9.08
C PHE A 121 -7.31 -11.96 8.12
N PRO A 122 -6.43 -12.98 8.22
CA PRO A 122 -6.44 -14.11 7.29
C PRO A 122 -7.75 -14.91 7.30
N HIS A 123 -8.59 -14.77 8.33
CA HIS A 123 -9.91 -15.40 8.45
C HIS A 123 -11.05 -14.59 7.76
N ALA A 124 -10.80 -13.33 7.40
CA ALA A 124 -11.79 -12.40 6.87
C ALA A 124 -11.99 -12.57 5.35
N VAL A 125 -12.39 -13.78 4.94
CA VAL A 125 -12.73 -14.12 3.54
C VAL A 125 -14.17 -13.75 3.14
N SER A 126 -14.94 -13.21 4.09
CA SER A 126 -16.29 -12.67 3.88
C SER A 126 -16.52 -11.46 4.79
N MET A 127 -17.42 -10.55 4.40
CA MET A 127 -17.75 -9.36 5.20
C MET A 127 -18.29 -9.69 6.60
N SER A 128 -18.93 -10.85 6.78
CA SER A 128 -19.44 -11.30 8.08
C SER A 128 -18.35 -11.54 9.13
N ASN A 129 -17.11 -11.73 8.69
CA ASN A 129 -15.99 -12.14 9.54
C ASN A 129 -15.04 -10.98 9.86
N LEU A 130 -15.46 -9.73 9.61
CA LEU A 130 -14.62 -8.56 9.78
C LEU A 130 -15.43 -7.37 10.29
N GLY A 131 -14.98 -6.73 11.37
CA GLY A 131 -15.55 -5.47 11.81
C GLY A 131 -15.19 -4.34 10.84
N VAL A 132 -16.17 -3.55 10.40
CA VAL A 132 -15.93 -2.37 9.53
C VAL A 132 -14.95 -1.39 10.17
N ASN A 133 -15.05 -1.19 11.49
CA ASN A 133 -14.13 -0.32 12.23
C ASN A 133 -12.69 -0.85 12.21
N GLU A 134 -12.50 -2.16 12.39
CA GLU A 134 -11.17 -2.78 12.32
C GLU A 134 -10.59 -2.67 10.90
N PHE A 135 -11.41 -2.91 9.88
CA PHE A 135 -11.01 -2.72 8.50
C PHE A 135 -10.61 -1.27 8.21
N MET A 136 -11.38 -0.30 8.70
CA MET A 136 -11.05 1.12 8.54
C MET A 136 -9.72 1.46 9.22
N GLU A 137 -9.54 1.04 10.47
CA GLU A 137 -8.37 1.36 11.28
C GLU A 137 -7.09 0.70 10.74
N TYR A 138 -7.16 -0.58 10.39
CA TYR A 138 -5.97 -1.38 10.09
C TYR A 138 -5.71 -1.57 8.60
N CYS A 139 -6.69 -1.34 7.72
CA CYS A 139 -6.55 -1.52 6.27
C CYS A 139 -6.73 -0.20 5.51
N LEU A 140 -7.91 0.42 5.58
CA LEU A 140 -8.24 1.57 4.73
C LEU A 140 -7.45 2.82 5.10
N ASN A 141 -7.43 3.22 6.37
CA ASN A 141 -6.73 4.43 6.80
C ASN A 141 -5.23 4.36 6.50
N PRO A 142 -4.51 3.27 6.82
CA PRO A 142 -3.11 3.11 6.43
C PRO A 142 -2.92 3.15 4.91
N ALA A 143 -3.77 2.45 4.14
CA ALA A 143 -3.67 2.44 2.67
C ALA A 143 -3.84 3.84 2.07
N CYS A 144 -4.83 4.60 2.53
CA CYS A 144 -5.07 5.98 2.10
C CYS A 144 -3.88 6.88 2.46
N LEU A 145 -3.35 6.78 3.68
CA LEU A 145 -2.18 7.56 4.11
C LEU A 145 -0.94 7.25 3.25
N MET A 146 -0.68 5.97 2.99
CA MET A 146 0.45 5.55 2.16
C MET A 146 0.34 6.06 0.72
N ARG A 147 -0.86 6.05 0.12
CA ARG A 147 -1.07 6.57 -1.24
C ARG A 147 -1.09 8.11 -1.27
N ALA A 148 -1.60 8.75 -0.23
CA ALA A 148 -1.58 10.21 -0.09
C ALA A 148 -0.15 10.75 -0.07
N THR A 149 0.78 10.08 0.62
CA THR A 149 2.20 10.45 0.58
C THR A 149 2.76 10.38 -0.85
N ILE A 150 2.41 9.37 -1.66
CA ILE A 150 2.81 9.31 -3.07
C ILE A 150 2.24 10.51 -3.85
N ARG A 151 0.95 10.82 -3.70
CA ARG A 151 0.31 11.96 -4.39
C ARG A 151 0.96 13.30 -4.03
N LYS A 152 1.25 13.50 -2.76
CA LYS A 152 1.94 14.70 -2.28
C LYS A 152 3.32 14.84 -2.90
N GLN A 153 4.09 13.75 -2.93
CA GLN A 153 5.42 13.76 -3.55
C GLN A 153 5.36 13.99 -5.06
N LEU A 154 4.36 13.44 -5.75
CA LEU A 154 4.11 13.74 -7.17
C LEU A 154 3.84 15.23 -7.40
N HIS A 155 2.98 15.85 -6.60
CA HIS A 155 2.70 17.28 -6.70
C HIS A 155 3.96 18.14 -6.49
N LEU A 156 4.80 17.77 -5.53
CA LEU A 156 6.08 18.46 -5.28
C LEU A 156 7.10 18.26 -6.41
N MET A 157 7.04 17.14 -7.12
CA MET A 157 7.88 16.85 -8.28
C MET A 157 7.36 17.55 -9.54
N ASP A 158 6.04 17.62 -9.69
CA ASP A 158 5.35 18.03 -10.90
C ASP A 158 3.97 18.62 -10.55
N SER A 159 3.83 19.93 -10.75
CA SER A 159 2.63 20.67 -10.33
C SER A 159 1.37 20.33 -11.14
N GLU A 160 1.49 19.56 -12.23
CA GLU A 160 0.33 19.06 -12.98
C GLU A 160 -0.51 18.05 -12.17
N TYR A 161 0.11 17.35 -11.21
CA TYR A 161 -0.57 16.41 -10.33
C TYR A 161 -1.23 17.14 -9.16
N SER A 162 -2.50 16.82 -8.86
CA SER A 162 -3.17 17.36 -7.67
C SER A 162 -2.78 16.59 -6.39
N GLU A 163 -2.74 17.27 -5.25
CA GLU A 163 -2.56 16.59 -3.95
C GLU A 163 -3.81 15.82 -3.48
N GLY A 164 -4.96 16.06 -4.12
CA GLY A 164 -6.24 15.51 -3.68
C GLY A 164 -6.29 13.99 -3.75
N MET A 165 -6.80 13.37 -2.69
CA MET A 165 -7.11 11.94 -2.63
C MET A 165 -8.61 11.71 -2.87
N PRO A 166 -9.00 10.58 -3.48
CA PRO A 166 -10.40 10.21 -3.60
C PRO A 166 -11.01 9.97 -2.21
N GLU A 167 -12.23 10.48 -1.98
CA GLU A 167 -13.00 10.23 -0.75
C GLU A 167 -13.59 8.81 -0.72
N ILE A 168 -12.73 7.80 -0.55
CA ILE A 168 -13.14 6.41 -0.41
C ILE A 168 -13.66 6.19 1.02
N LYS A 169 -14.86 5.61 1.13
CA LYS A 169 -15.54 5.34 2.41
C LYS A 169 -15.87 3.86 2.52
N CYS A 170 -16.12 3.37 3.72
CA CYS A 170 -16.67 2.03 3.90
C CYS A 170 -18.21 2.06 3.78
N ALA A 171 -18.79 1.00 3.24
CA ALA A 171 -20.21 0.75 3.35
C ALA A 171 -20.55 0.56 4.84
N LEU A 172 -21.49 1.37 5.33
CA LEU A 172 -22.07 1.15 6.65
C LEU A 172 -22.91 -0.12 6.56
N ILE A 173 -22.57 -1.12 7.39
CA ILE A 173 -23.37 -2.33 7.59
C ILE A 173 -24.42 -2.03 8.68
#